data_AF-A0A4S4DIL6-F1
#
_entry.id   AF-A0A4S4DIL6-F1
#
_cell.length_a   1.000
_cell.length_b   1.000
_cell.length_c   1.000
_cell.angle_alpha   90.00
_cell.angle_beta   90.00
_cell.angle_gamma   90.00
#
_symmetry.space_group_name_H-M   'P 1'
#
loop_
_entity.id
_entity.type
_entity.pdbx_description
1 polymer ?
#
loop_
_entity_poly.entity_id
_entity_poly.type
_entity_poly.pdbx_seq_one_letter_code
_entity_poly.pdbx_strand_id
1 'polypeptide(L)'
;MALPSGYLVITILLTFFYQPLATAATYNVVNLGAKPDGKTDSTKSFLSAWDAACASANPTTIYVPPGRYLLHKANFYGEQCKNTAIIIRIDGTLVAPSNYRAIGNGGSWLIFQKVSGVSIFGGTLDGQGTGLWACKASGKACPTGATTLALYNSKNIVINGLTSLNSQMFHIAINGCHNVKVQRVKVSASGNSPNTDGIHIQLSSGVTISNSRIATGDDCVSIGPGSSNLWIENVACGPGHGISIGSLGWELQEPGVQNVTVKTVTFKGTQNGVRIKTWGRPSNSFARGIVFQNLFMVNVQNPIIIDQNYCPHNKNCPGQNSGVLISDVTYQDIHGTSATAVAVKIDCSKKYGCKGIRLEDIKLTFGDQPAEASCVNVGGSTSGSVKPTIGENNSIMPGENYMAFSMVSIIEGGIRFPFGILFRELRYVADITLGSPCPDIQYYYTMCSFKSTSGISYYLIPRLTAYKLIADLPNSNKGAGENYLIVMGNWEFAPNDELRLFPCTEGSLVKMRLSKSFHRSYVKQNDLAQLLNLPIKDRKAPILLNYVPTYQSPLPDILSKSKTPFSATTPPTISFPCIDQASTSQPVNQPSSQHHH
;
A
#
# COMPACT_ATOMS: atom_id res chain seq x y z
N MET A 1 -88.99 -23.28 -1.58
CA MET A 1 -88.72 -23.49 -3.02
C MET A 1 -87.43 -22.77 -3.36
N ALA A 2 -86.45 -23.52 -3.84
CA ALA A 2 -85.13 -23.03 -4.24
C ALA A 2 -85.18 -22.31 -5.59
N LEU A 3 -84.20 -21.42 -5.85
CA LEU A 3 -83.50 -21.12 -7.11
C LEU A 3 -82.37 -20.09 -6.82
N PRO A 4 -81.30 -19.99 -7.63
CA PRO A 4 -79.94 -20.18 -7.10
C PRO A 4 -78.91 -19.13 -7.59
N SER A 5 -77.67 -19.29 -7.12
CA SER A 5 -76.40 -18.99 -7.82
C SER A 5 -76.13 -17.58 -8.34
N GLY A 6 -75.29 -16.83 -7.61
CA GLY A 6 -74.53 -15.70 -8.14
C GLY A 6 -73.04 -15.85 -7.84
N TYR A 7 -72.30 -16.57 -8.67
CA TYR A 7 -70.83 -16.59 -8.64
C TYR A 7 -70.32 -15.29 -9.27
N LEU A 8 -69.73 -14.40 -8.46
CA LEU A 8 -68.98 -13.25 -8.93
C LEU A 8 -67.58 -13.73 -9.36
N VAL A 9 -67.40 -14.03 -10.65
CA VAL A 9 -66.08 -14.30 -11.22
C VAL A 9 -65.38 -12.94 -11.42
N ILE A 10 -64.51 -12.56 -10.49
CA ILE A 10 -63.56 -11.46 -10.70
C ILE A 10 -62.42 -12.02 -11.56
N THR A 11 -62.49 -11.80 -12.86
CA THR A 11 -61.36 -12.00 -13.77
C THR A 11 -60.29 -10.94 -13.47
N ILE A 12 -59.32 -11.28 -12.62
CA ILE A 12 -58.07 -10.51 -12.50
C ILE A 12 -57.27 -10.78 -13.78
N LEU A 13 -57.36 -9.86 -14.73
CA LEU A 13 -56.43 -9.75 -15.85
C LEU A 13 -55.06 -9.37 -15.28
N LEU A 14 -54.26 -10.37 -14.92
CA LEU A 14 -52.81 -10.24 -14.72
C LEU A 14 -52.19 -9.92 -16.09
N THR A 15 -52.19 -8.65 -16.46
CA THR A 15 -51.31 -8.13 -17.49
C THR A 15 -49.88 -8.24 -16.97
N PHE A 16 -49.23 -9.37 -17.26
CA PHE A 16 -47.78 -9.47 -17.22
C PHE A 16 -47.26 -8.44 -18.22
N PHE A 17 -46.91 -7.25 -17.72
CA PHE A 17 -46.04 -6.31 -18.44
C PHE A 17 -44.69 -7.01 -18.60
N TYR A 18 -44.55 -7.78 -19.68
CA TYR A 18 -43.26 -8.11 -20.25
C TYR A 18 -42.61 -6.77 -20.60
N GLN A 19 -41.80 -6.23 -19.70
CA GLN A 19 -40.85 -5.21 -20.08
C GLN A 19 -39.79 -5.95 -20.91
N PRO A 20 -39.72 -5.77 -22.24
CA PRO A 20 -38.60 -6.32 -22.98
C PRO A 20 -37.35 -5.72 -22.36
N LEU A 21 -36.40 -6.56 -21.94
CA LEU A 21 -35.05 -6.07 -21.66
C LEU A 21 -34.63 -5.30 -22.90
N ALA A 22 -34.55 -3.97 -22.80
CA ALA A 22 -34.16 -3.12 -23.90
C ALA A 22 -32.80 -3.62 -24.39
N THR A 23 -32.76 -4.17 -25.60
CA THR A 23 -31.53 -4.66 -26.20
C THR A 23 -30.53 -3.50 -26.25
N ALA A 24 -29.38 -3.68 -25.61
CA ALA A 24 -28.33 -2.67 -25.57
C ALA A 24 -27.98 -2.26 -27.01
N ALA A 25 -28.16 -0.97 -27.33
CA ALA A 25 -27.91 -0.50 -28.69
C ALA A 25 -26.41 -0.59 -28.99
N THR A 26 -26.08 -1.13 -30.17
CA THR A 26 -24.69 -1.33 -30.60
C THR A 26 -24.33 -0.42 -31.76
N TYR A 27 -23.32 0.42 -31.57
CA TYR A 27 -22.77 1.32 -32.59
C TYR A 27 -21.46 0.74 -33.12
N ASN A 28 -21.52 0.08 -34.27
CA ASN A 28 -20.35 -0.43 -34.95
C ASN A 28 -19.65 0.71 -35.70
N VAL A 29 -18.39 0.97 -35.39
CA VAL A 29 -17.63 2.09 -35.99
C VAL A 29 -17.49 1.98 -37.51
N VAL A 30 -17.49 0.76 -38.07
CA VAL A 30 -17.42 0.52 -39.52
C VAL A 30 -18.72 0.97 -40.21
N ASN A 31 -19.87 0.73 -39.58
CA ASN A 31 -21.17 1.20 -40.08
C ASN A 31 -21.26 2.73 -40.05
N LEU A 32 -20.43 3.38 -39.24
CA LEU A 32 -20.28 4.83 -39.15
C LEU A 32 -19.12 5.37 -40.01
N GLY A 33 -18.56 4.55 -40.91
CA GLY A 33 -17.58 4.95 -41.91
C GLY A 33 -16.12 4.66 -41.56
N ALA A 34 -15.82 4.09 -40.38
CA ALA A 34 -14.44 3.75 -40.01
C ALA A 34 -13.87 2.71 -40.98
N LYS A 35 -12.60 2.86 -41.34
CA LYS A 35 -11.91 1.96 -42.27
C LYS A 35 -10.83 1.14 -41.53
N PRO A 36 -10.87 -0.20 -41.61
CA PRO A 36 -9.94 -1.08 -40.90
C PRO A 36 -8.57 -1.25 -41.60
N ASP A 37 -8.08 -0.22 -42.30
CA ASP A 37 -6.87 -0.28 -43.15
C ASP A 37 -5.59 0.27 -42.49
N GLY A 38 -5.71 0.87 -41.31
CA GLY A 38 -4.62 1.52 -40.55
C GLY A 38 -4.07 2.79 -41.21
N LYS A 39 -4.77 3.35 -42.21
CA LYS A 39 -4.32 4.47 -43.03
C LYS A 39 -5.35 5.59 -43.15
N THR A 40 -6.62 5.24 -43.29
CA THR A 40 -7.70 6.21 -43.42
C THR A 40 -8.12 6.68 -42.03
N ASP A 41 -8.13 8.00 -41.84
CA ASP A 41 -8.52 8.62 -40.58
C ASP A 41 -9.97 8.28 -40.23
N SER A 42 -10.13 7.47 -39.18
CA SER A 42 -11.43 7.01 -38.67
C SER A 42 -11.92 7.83 -37.46
N THR A 43 -11.22 8.92 -37.09
CA THR A 43 -11.51 9.70 -35.87
C THR A 43 -12.97 10.16 -35.82
N LYS A 44 -13.50 10.68 -36.93
CA LYS A 44 -14.90 11.15 -37.01
C LYS A 44 -15.90 10.03 -36.73
N SER A 45 -15.68 8.83 -37.28
CA SER A 45 -16.56 7.68 -37.06
C SER A 45 -16.59 7.23 -35.60
N PHE A 46 -15.45 7.29 -34.90
CA PHE A 46 -15.38 7.01 -33.47
C PHE A 46 -16.09 8.08 -32.63
N LEU A 47 -15.92 9.36 -32.97
CA LEU A 47 -16.63 10.45 -32.30
C LEU A 47 -18.15 10.37 -32.53
N SER A 48 -18.60 10.04 -33.75
CA SER A 48 -20.01 9.82 -34.03
C SER A 48 -20.59 8.63 -33.26
N ALA A 49 -19.83 7.54 -33.11
CA ALA A 49 -20.24 6.40 -32.29
C ALA A 49 -20.39 6.80 -30.82
N TRP A 50 -19.46 7.62 -30.32
CA TRP A 50 -19.53 8.18 -28.97
C TRP A 50 -20.74 9.08 -28.78
N ASP A 51 -20.98 10.03 -29.67
CA ASP A 51 -22.11 10.96 -29.57
C ASP A 51 -23.45 10.20 -29.53
N ALA A 52 -23.61 9.18 -30.37
CA ALA A 52 -24.80 8.34 -30.37
C ALA A 52 -24.94 7.48 -29.09
N ALA A 53 -23.84 6.90 -28.61
CA ALA A 53 -23.80 6.16 -27.36
C ALA A 53 -24.16 7.04 -26.16
N CYS A 54 -23.63 8.25 -26.15
CA CYS A 54 -23.75 9.24 -25.10
C CYS A 54 -25.14 9.87 -25.02
N ALA A 55 -25.80 10.05 -26.17
CA ALA A 55 -27.17 10.55 -26.26
C ALA A 55 -28.24 9.50 -25.89
N SER A 56 -27.89 8.21 -25.86
CA SER A 56 -28.82 7.13 -25.52
C SER A 56 -29.26 7.16 -24.06
N ALA A 57 -30.55 6.89 -23.81
CA ALA A 57 -31.07 6.68 -22.46
C ALA A 57 -30.79 5.26 -21.92
N ASN A 58 -30.53 4.30 -22.82
CA ASN A 58 -30.29 2.90 -22.48
C ASN A 58 -28.79 2.57 -22.54
N PRO A 59 -28.32 1.50 -21.86
CA PRO A 59 -26.95 0.99 -22.01
C PRO A 59 -26.58 0.75 -23.48
N THR A 60 -25.33 1.05 -23.84
CA THR A 60 -24.85 0.97 -25.23
C THR A 60 -23.51 0.28 -25.34
N THR A 61 -23.24 -0.28 -26.51
CA THR A 61 -21.91 -0.80 -26.89
C THR A 61 -21.40 -0.07 -28.13
N ILE A 62 -20.25 0.58 -28.04
CA ILE A 62 -19.45 0.97 -29.20
C ILE A 62 -18.60 -0.25 -29.56
N TYR A 63 -18.82 -0.81 -30.75
CA TYR A 63 -18.12 -1.99 -31.21
C TYR A 63 -17.06 -1.62 -32.25
N VAL A 64 -15.82 -2.06 -32.01
CA VAL A 64 -14.68 -1.92 -32.92
C VAL A 64 -14.27 -3.32 -33.38
N PRO A 65 -14.66 -3.73 -34.61
CA PRO A 65 -14.32 -5.04 -35.16
C PRO A 65 -12.80 -5.25 -35.33
N PRO A 66 -12.36 -6.49 -35.63
CA PRO A 66 -10.99 -6.74 -36.04
C PRO A 66 -10.57 -5.87 -37.23
N GLY A 67 -9.37 -5.28 -37.14
CA GLY A 67 -8.85 -4.33 -38.12
C GLY A 67 -7.84 -3.37 -37.49
N ARG A 68 -7.19 -2.55 -38.32
CA ARG A 68 -6.36 -1.42 -37.84
C ARG A 68 -7.09 -0.12 -38.16
N TYR A 69 -7.28 0.76 -37.19
CA TYR A 69 -8.00 2.01 -37.38
C TYR A 69 -7.08 3.17 -37.02
N LEU A 70 -6.71 3.98 -38.02
CA LEU A 70 -5.94 5.20 -37.76
C LEU A 70 -6.87 6.21 -37.08
N LEU A 71 -6.44 6.71 -35.92
CA LEU A 71 -7.10 7.83 -35.25
C LEU A 71 -6.07 8.94 -35.00
N HIS A 72 -6.46 10.17 -35.31
CA HIS A 72 -5.83 11.35 -34.73
C HIS A 72 -6.29 11.53 -33.28
N LYS A 73 -6.00 12.69 -32.68
CA LYS A 73 -6.48 13.03 -31.35
C LYS A 73 -8.01 12.94 -31.29
N ALA A 74 -8.53 12.15 -30.35
CA ALA A 74 -9.95 11.94 -30.13
C ALA A 74 -10.32 12.30 -28.68
N ASN A 75 -11.33 13.15 -28.52
CA ASN A 75 -11.84 13.55 -27.20
C ASN A 75 -13.30 13.12 -27.03
N PHE A 76 -13.51 12.15 -26.16
CA PHE A 76 -14.80 11.61 -25.75
C PHE A 76 -15.27 12.34 -24.49
N TYR A 77 -16.07 13.39 -24.69
CA TYR A 77 -16.51 14.28 -23.61
C TYR A 77 -17.86 13.83 -23.02
N GLY A 78 -17.99 13.85 -21.70
CA GLY A 78 -19.10 13.25 -20.99
C GLY A 78 -19.97 14.16 -20.11
N GLU A 79 -19.71 15.47 -20.05
CA GLU A 79 -20.40 16.35 -19.08
C GLU A 79 -21.93 16.40 -19.29
N GLN A 80 -22.38 16.27 -20.54
CA GLN A 80 -23.80 16.26 -20.91
C GLN A 80 -24.29 14.86 -21.33
N CYS A 81 -23.52 13.82 -20.95
CA CYS A 81 -23.82 12.46 -21.35
C CYS A 81 -25.03 11.91 -20.60
N LYS A 82 -26.05 11.49 -21.34
CA LYS A 82 -27.25 10.87 -20.76
C LYS A 82 -26.98 9.44 -20.32
N ASN A 83 -26.10 8.76 -21.05
CA ASN A 83 -25.74 7.38 -20.79
C ASN A 83 -24.64 7.26 -19.73
N THR A 84 -24.86 6.39 -18.76
CA THR A 84 -23.88 6.06 -17.71
C THR A 84 -23.50 4.58 -17.72
N ALA A 85 -23.76 3.88 -18.83
CA ALA A 85 -23.44 2.48 -19.05
C ALA A 85 -23.00 2.27 -20.50
N ILE A 86 -21.85 2.86 -20.86
CA ILE A 86 -21.26 2.74 -22.19
C ILE A 86 -20.14 1.69 -22.16
N ILE A 87 -20.30 0.65 -22.97
CA ILE A 87 -19.25 -0.34 -23.23
C ILE A 87 -18.53 0.05 -24.52
N ILE A 88 -17.20 0.07 -24.50
CA ILE A 88 -16.36 0.17 -25.69
C ILE A 88 -15.67 -1.18 -25.84
N ARG A 89 -16.15 -1.98 -26.79
CA ARG A 89 -15.61 -3.31 -27.07
C ARG A 89 -14.68 -3.23 -28.27
N ILE A 90 -13.39 -3.46 -28.04
CA ILE A 90 -12.35 -3.38 -29.06
C ILE A 90 -11.81 -4.79 -29.33
N ASP A 91 -12.07 -5.30 -30.53
CA ASP A 91 -11.45 -6.53 -31.03
C ASP A 91 -10.32 -6.23 -32.05
N GLY A 92 -10.18 -4.97 -32.49
CA GLY A 92 -9.14 -4.50 -33.40
C GLY A 92 -7.97 -3.77 -32.72
N THR A 93 -7.24 -3.00 -33.53
CA THR A 93 -6.14 -2.12 -33.10
C THR A 93 -6.45 -0.68 -33.49
N LEU A 94 -6.42 0.24 -32.51
CA LEU A 94 -6.37 1.67 -32.77
C LEU A 94 -4.91 2.07 -32.93
N VAL A 95 -4.59 2.83 -33.97
CA VAL A 95 -3.21 3.18 -34.34
C VAL A 95 -3.09 4.69 -34.40
N ALA A 96 -2.10 5.25 -33.73
CA ALA A 96 -1.75 6.67 -33.83
C ALA A 96 -1.07 6.96 -35.19
N PRO A 97 -0.99 8.22 -35.63
CA PRO A 97 -0.24 8.56 -36.84
C PRO A 97 1.24 8.17 -36.71
N SER A 98 1.80 7.57 -37.76
CA SER A 98 3.22 7.18 -37.79
C SER A 98 4.18 8.38 -37.69
N ASN A 99 3.75 9.54 -38.20
CA ASN A 99 4.43 10.81 -37.92
C ASN A 99 4.15 11.22 -36.48
N TYR A 100 5.10 10.96 -35.58
CA TYR A 100 4.97 11.26 -34.16
C TYR A 100 4.66 12.74 -33.85
N ARG A 101 4.98 13.66 -34.75
CA ARG A 101 4.68 15.10 -34.59
C ARG A 101 3.19 15.40 -34.71
N ALA A 102 2.41 14.56 -35.39
CA ALA A 102 0.97 14.78 -35.61
C ALA A 102 0.16 14.83 -34.30
N ILE A 103 0.60 14.09 -33.27
CA ILE A 103 -0.02 14.11 -31.93
C ILE A 103 0.94 14.54 -30.82
N GLY A 104 2.25 14.62 -31.08
CA GLY A 104 3.28 14.75 -30.04
C GLY A 104 3.25 16.02 -29.19
N ASN A 105 2.49 17.05 -29.57
CA ASN A 105 2.25 18.24 -28.74
C ASN A 105 0.79 18.36 -28.25
N GLY A 106 -0.03 17.33 -28.49
CA GLY A 106 -1.46 17.31 -28.16
C GLY A 106 -1.76 16.97 -26.71
N GLY A 107 -0.75 16.66 -25.89
CA GLY A 107 -0.87 16.19 -24.51
C GLY A 107 -1.27 14.72 -24.42
N SER A 108 -2.45 14.39 -24.96
CA SER A 108 -3.02 13.03 -24.94
C SER A 108 -3.70 12.70 -26.27
N TRP A 109 -3.66 11.44 -26.68
CA TRP A 109 -4.20 10.93 -27.94
C TRP A 109 -5.68 10.57 -27.82
N LEU A 110 -6.02 9.57 -26.98
CA LEU A 110 -7.40 9.18 -26.70
C LEU A 110 -7.81 9.69 -25.32
N ILE A 111 -8.77 10.60 -25.28
CA ILE A 111 -9.18 11.30 -24.07
C ILE A 111 -10.62 10.94 -23.73
N PHE A 112 -10.86 10.48 -22.51
CA PHE A 112 -12.19 10.41 -21.91
C PHE A 112 -12.26 11.42 -20.79
N GLN A 113 -13.11 12.43 -20.93
CA GLN A 113 -13.15 13.56 -20.03
C GLN A 113 -14.56 13.77 -19.48
N LYS A 114 -14.66 13.89 -18.15
CA LYS A 114 -15.94 14.05 -17.44
C LYS A 114 -16.96 12.96 -17.76
N VAL A 115 -16.49 11.74 -18.03
CA VAL A 115 -17.37 10.59 -18.34
C VAL A 115 -17.73 9.84 -17.06
N SER A 116 -18.89 9.19 -17.07
CA SER A 116 -19.37 8.36 -15.96
C SER A 116 -19.82 7.00 -16.48
N GLY A 117 -19.33 5.91 -15.90
CA GLY A 117 -19.83 4.57 -16.22
C GLY A 117 -19.43 4.07 -17.61
N VAL A 118 -18.15 4.27 -17.96
CA VAL A 118 -17.55 3.80 -19.22
C VAL A 118 -16.70 2.56 -18.94
N SER A 119 -16.88 1.52 -19.75
CA SER A 119 -16.09 0.29 -19.68
C SER A 119 -15.40 -0.01 -21.01
N ILE A 120 -14.07 -0.04 -21.02
CA ILE A 120 -13.24 -0.36 -22.19
C ILE A 120 -12.77 -1.81 -22.10
N PHE A 121 -13.09 -2.63 -23.08
CA PHE A 121 -12.74 -4.04 -23.13
C PHE A 121 -11.90 -4.41 -24.35
N GLY A 122 -10.77 -5.07 -24.10
CA GLY A 122 -9.93 -5.67 -25.12
C GLY A 122 -9.20 -4.67 -26.01
N GLY A 123 -8.64 -5.19 -27.10
CA GLY A 123 -8.02 -4.41 -28.16
C GLY A 123 -6.60 -3.95 -27.87
N THR A 124 -6.00 -3.35 -28.90
CA THR A 124 -4.66 -2.76 -28.83
C THR A 124 -4.70 -1.27 -29.17
N LEU A 125 -4.03 -0.46 -28.35
CA LEU A 125 -3.73 0.94 -28.65
C LEU A 125 -2.25 1.03 -29.02
N ASP A 126 -1.96 1.28 -30.28
CA ASP A 126 -0.60 1.41 -30.82
C ASP A 126 -0.24 2.89 -30.97
N GLY A 127 0.51 3.42 -29.99
CA GLY A 127 0.86 4.83 -29.86
C GLY A 127 1.98 5.30 -30.80
N GLN A 128 2.61 4.39 -31.55
CA GLN A 128 3.65 4.69 -32.56
C GLN A 128 4.79 5.59 -32.03
N GLY A 129 5.23 5.36 -30.79
CA GLY A 129 6.19 6.20 -30.08
C GLY A 129 7.66 6.07 -30.51
N THR A 130 8.03 5.01 -31.22
CA THR A 130 9.43 4.68 -31.57
C THR A 130 10.16 5.82 -32.29
N GLY A 131 9.50 6.48 -33.24
CA GLY A 131 10.08 7.63 -33.95
C GLY A 131 10.37 8.82 -33.04
N LEU A 132 9.51 9.08 -32.05
CA LEU A 132 9.75 10.13 -31.06
C LEU A 132 10.91 9.78 -30.13
N TRP A 133 11.00 8.53 -29.70
CA TRP A 133 12.08 8.08 -28.82
C TRP A 133 13.44 8.20 -29.52
N ALA A 134 13.53 7.83 -30.80
CA ALA A 134 14.73 8.03 -31.61
C ALA A 134 15.10 9.51 -31.74
N CYS A 135 14.11 10.39 -31.93
CA CYS A 135 14.33 11.83 -31.90
C CYS A 135 14.94 12.28 -30.56
N LYS A 136 14.32 11.92 -29.43
CA LYS A 136 14.79 12.31 -28.09
C LYS A 136 16.20 11.79 -27.79
N ALA A 137 16.50 10.55 -28.18
CA ALA A 137 17.83 9.95 -28.02
C ALA A 137 18.92 10.68 -28.83
N SER A 138 18.55 11.28 -29.98
CA SER A 138 19.49 12.05 -30.81
C SER A 138 19.80 13.46 -30.27
N GLY A 139 19.19 13.89 -29.16
CA GLY A 139 19.38 15.22 -28.57
C GLY A 139 18.77 16.36 -29.39
N LYS A 140 17.96 16.06 -30.41
CA LYS A 140 17.26 17.05 -31.24
C LYS A 140 16.08 17.69 -30.50
N ALA A 141 15.60 18.81 -31.04
CA ALA A 141 14.33 19.38 -30.63
C ALA A 141 13.16 18.47 -31.06
N CYS A 142 12.53 17.85 -30.07
CA CYS A 142 11.44 16.89 -30.25
C CYS A 142 10.18 17.35 -29.49
N PRO A 143 8.98 16.99 -29.97
CA PRO A 143 7.76 17.15 -29.19
C PRO A 143 7.86 16.49 -27.81
N THR A 144 7.06 16.96 -26.86
CA THR A 144 6.97 16.34 -25.52
C THR A 144 6.53 14.88 -25.60
N GLY A 145 5.59 14.58 -26.50
CA GLY A 145 4.94 13.30 -26.68
C GLY A 145 3.49 13.32 -26.18
N ALA A 146 2.66 12.45 -26.75
CA ALA A 146 1.28 12.25 -26.31
C ALA A 146 1.12 11.02 -25.41
N THR A 147 0.35 11.17 -24.34
CA THR A 147 -0.17 10.04 -23.56
C THR A 147 -1.16 9.24 -24.42
N THR A 148 -1.08 7.91 -24.42
CA THR A 148 -1.93 7.07 -25.28
C THR A 148 -3.41 7.12 -24.87
N LEU A 149 -3.72 6.83 -23.61
CA LEU A 149 -5.08 6.89 -23.06
C LEU A 149 -5.11 7.79 -21.83
N ALA A 150 -6.01 8.76 -21.80
CA ALA A 150 -6.19 9.66 -20.65
C ALA A 150 -7.64 9.67 -20.17
N LEU A 151 -7.82 9.44 -18.87
CA LEU A 151 -9.07 9.63 -18.15
C LEU A 151 -8.94 10.91 -17.32
N TYR A 152 -9.81 11.89 -17.59
CA TYR A 152 -9.83 13.16 -16.87
C TYR A 152 -11.17 13.38 -16.19
N ASN A 153 -11.16 13.72 -14.90
CA ASN A 153 -12.35 14.13 -14.14
C ASN A 153 -13.53 13.15 -14.26
N SER A 154 -13.23 11.85 -14.34
CA SER A 154 -14.19 10.81 -14.73
C SER A 154 -14.48 9.86 -13.57
N LYS A 155 -15.64 9.19 -13.60
CA LYS A 155 -16.05 8.29 -12.50
C LYS A 155 -16.59 6.96 -12.98
N ASN A 156 -16.46 5.92 -12.15
CA ASN A 156 -16.98 4.58 -12.43
C ASN A 156 -16.45 4.04 -13.77
N ILE A 157 -15.13 3.95 -13.89
CA ILE A 157 -14.47 3.53 -15.13
C ILE A 157 -13.91 2.12 -14.98
N VAL A 158 -14.08 1.29 -16.02
CA VAL A 158 -13.46 -0.02 -16.11
C VAL A 158 -12.58 -0.09 -17.36
N ILE A 159 -11.33 -0.51 -17.22
CA ILE A 159 -10.44 -0.87 -18.32
C ILE A 159 -10.07 -2.34 -18.12
N ASN A 160 -10.39 -3.20 -19.07
CA ASN A 160 -10.22 -4.63 -18.91
C ASN A 160 -9.67 -5.32 -20.17
N GLY A 161 -8.51 -5.96 -20.06
CA GLY A 161 -7.91 -6.72 -21.16
C GLY A 161 -7.29 -5.88 -22.28
N LEU A 162 -7.12 -4.57 -22.06
CA LEU A 162 -6.54 -3.64 -23.03
C LEU A 162 -5.03 -3.85 -23.15
N THR A 163 -4.50 -3.82 -24.37
CA THR A 163 -3.05 -3.71 -24.64
C THR A 163 -2.71 -2.27 -25.04
N SER A 164 -1.75 -1.64 -24.36
CA SER A 164 -1.19 -0.35 -24.75
C SER A 164 0.27 -0.54 -25.19
N LEU A 165 0.55 -0.21 -26.44
CA LEU A 165 1.80 -0.49 -27.14
C LEU A 165 2.47 0.81 -27.57
N ASN A 166 3.77 0.92 -27.28
CA ASN A 166 4.65 1.99 -27.77
C ASN A 166 4.08 3.41 -27.63
N SER A 167 3.72 3.82 -26.42
CA SER A 167 3.23 5.19 -26.18
C SER A 167 4.34 6.24 -26.39
N GLN A 168 3.98 7.44 -26.85
CA GLN A 168 4.96 8.54 -26.99
C GLN A 168 5.41 9.12 -25.63
N MET A 169 4.51 9.09 -24.65
CA MET A 169 4.69 9.44 -23.24
C MET A 169 3.99 8.36 -22.39
N PHE A 170 3.20 8.71 -21.36
CA PHE A 170 2.51 7.75 -20.52
C PHE A 170 1.57 6.85 -21.33
N HIS A 171 1.42 5.59 -20.93
CA HIS A 171 0.49 4.67 -21.59
C HIS A 171 -0.95 4.93 -21.16
N ILE A 172 -1.20 5.05 -19.85
CA ILE A 172 -2.51 5.35 -19.29
C ILE A 172 -2.36 6.43 -18.22
N ALA A 173 -3.10 7.54 -18.35
CA ALA A 173 -3.20 8.57 -17.31
C ALA A 173 -4.59 8.60 -16.69
N ILE A 174 -4.67 8.63 -15.36
CA ILE A 174 -5.88 8.68 -14.55
C ILE A 174 -5.77 9.93 -13.67
N ASN A 175 -6.46 11.00 -14.04
CA ASN A 175 -6.34 12.28 -13.36
C ASN A 175 -7.71 12.87 -13.01
N GLY A 176 -7.91 13.25 -11.73
CA GLY A 176 -9.19 13.77 -11.25
C GLY A 176 -10.29 12.72 -11.17
N CYS A 177 -9.97 11.42 -11.17
CA CYS A 177 -10.95 10.36 -11.34
C CYS A 177 -11.39 9.71 -10.02
N HIS A 178 -12.58 9.14 -10.00
CA HIS A 178 -13.12 8.41 -8.85
C HIS A 178 -13.64 7.03 -9.24
N ASN A 179 -13.31 6.00 -8.47
CA ASN A 179 -13.74 4.62 -8.73
C ASN A 179 -13.33 4.13 -10.14
N VAL A 180 -12.03 3.87 -10.31
CA VAL A 180 -11.45 3.38 -11.57
C VAL A 180 -10.86 1.99 -11.36
N LYS A 181 -11.24 1.04 -12.20
CA LYS A 181 -10.74 -0.34 -12.16
C LYS A 181 -9.98 -0.67 -13.44
N VAL A 182 -8.69 -0.96 -13.30
CA VAL A 182 -7.81 -1.39 -14.39
C VAL A 182 -7.45 -2.85 -14.17
N GLN A 183 -7.83 -3.74 -15.09
CA GLN A 183 -7.64 -5.17 -14.93
C GLN A 183 -7.08 -5.83 -16.19
N ARG A 184 -6.16 -6.80 -16.02
CA ARG A 184 -5.63 -7.59 -17.14
C ARG A 184 -5.05 -6.72 -18.27
N VAL A 185 -4.51 -5.56 -17.92
CA VAL A 185 -3.92 -4.65 -18.89
C VAL A 185 -2.50 -5.10 -19.19
N LYS A 186 -2.11 -5.00 -20.46
CA LYS A 186 -0.75 -5.21 -20.91
C LYS A 186 -0.18 -3.89 -21.43
N VAL A 187 0.88 -3.40 -20.79
CA VAL A 187 1.68 -2.26 -21.28
C VAL A 187 2.99 -2.80 -21.84
N SER A 188 3.37 -2.35 -23.02
CA SER A 188 4.59 -2.76 -23.70
C SER A 188 5.25 -1.58 -24.41
N ALA A 189 6.44 -1.22 -23.98
CA ALA A 189 7.37 -0.33 -24.66
C ALA A 189 8.82 -0.79 -24.40
N SER A 190 9.79 -0.19 -25.10
CA SER A 190 11.21 -0.49 -24.91
C SER A 190 11.65 -0.08 -23.49
N GLY A 191 12.57 -0.83 -22.87
CA GLY A 191 13.16 -0.41 -21.58
C GLY A 191 13.92 0.93 -21.63
N ASN A 192 14.23 1.42 -22.83
CA ASN A 192 14.90 2.70 -23.06
C ASN A 192 13.93 3.80 -23.56
N SER A 193 12.61 3.58 -23.56
CA SER A 193 11.65 4.60 -24.00
C SER A 193 11.47 5.70 -22.94
N PRO A 194 11.77 6.97 -23.26
CA PRO A 194 11.80 8.03 -22.26
C PRO A 194 10.40 8.47 -21.82
N ASN A 195 10.17 8.57 -20.50
CA ASN A 195 8.94 9.09 -19.89
C ASN A 195 7.68 8.34 -20.31
N THR A 196 7.78 7.00 -20.39
CA THR A 196 6.71 6.13 -20.87
C THR A 196 5.96 5.45 -19.73
N ASP A 197 5.68 6.17 -18.63
CA ASP A 197 5.03 5.63 -17.43
C ASP A 197 3.82 4.73 -17.81
N GLY A 198 3.74 3.55 -17.21
CA GLY A 198 2.72 2.56 -17.55
C GLY A 198 1.32 3.04 -17.19
N ILE A 199 1.08 3.24 -15.90
CA ILE A 199 -0.16 3.83 -15.39
C ILE A 199 0.18 4.98 -14.46
N HIS A 200 -0.18 6.20 -14.86
CA HIS A 200 -0.02 7.40 -14.08
C HIS A 200 -1.34 7.76 -13.38
N ILE A 201 -1.31 7.95 -12.06
CA ILE A 201 -2.47 8.31 -11.25
C ILE A 201 -2.19 9.62 -10.52
N GLN A 202 -3.10 10.59 -10.62
CA GLN A 202 -2.98 11.87 -9.92
C GLN A 202 -4.37 12.40 -9.56
N LEU A 203 -4.52 13.15 -8.45
CA LEU A 203 -5.80 13.77 -8.04
C LEU A 203 -7.00 12.80 -8.05
N SER A 204 -6.76 11.50 -7.81
CA SER A 204 -7.76 10.45 -8.03
C SER A 204 -7.98 9.60 -6.79
N SER A 205 -9.18 9.05 -6.63
CA SER A 205 -9.52 8.21 -5.47
C SER A 205 -10.27 6.93 -5.84
N GLY A 206 -10.00 5.85 -5.09
CA GLY A 206 -10.64 4.57 -5.35
C GLY A 206 -10.17 3.95 -6.67
N VAL A 207 -8.85 3.90 -6.89
CA VAL A 207 -8.28 3.28 -8.09
C VAL A 207 -7.77 1.89 -7.75
N THR A 208 -8.21 0.89 -8.51
CA THR A 208 -7.74 -0.49 -8.40
C THR A 208 -7.01 -0.91 -9.67
N ILE A 209 -5.77 -1.37 -9.57
CA ILE A 209 -5.00 -1.98 -10.66
C ILE A 209 -4.79 -3.46 -10.30
N SER A 210 -5.21 -4.38 -11.16
CA SER A 210 -5.05 -5.82 -10.87
C SER A 210 -4.70 -6.69 -12.07
N ASN A 211 -3.95 -7.76 -11.84
CA ASN A 211 -3.67 -8.81 -12.83
C ASN A 211 -3.00 -8.28 -14.12
N SER A 212 -2.13 -7.27 -14.01
CA SER A 212 -1.59 -6.54 -15.15
C SER A 212 -0.10 -6.81 -15.38
N ARG A 213 0.37 -6.65 -16.61
CA ARG A 213 1.78 -6.79 -16.99
C ARG A 213 2.25 -5.50 -17.64
N ILE A 214 3.28 -4.88 -17.09
CA ILE A 214 3.72 -3.55 -17.47
C ILE A 214 5.23 -3.57 -17.71
N ALA A 215 5.60 -3.41 -18.97
CA ALA A 215 6.98 -3.26 -19.43
C ALA A 215 7.12 -1.92 -20.13
N THR A 216 8.01 -1.07 -19.64
CA THR A 216 8.20 0.29 -20.14
C THR A 216 9.61 0.81 -19.85
N GLY A 217 9.92 2.04 -20.23
CA GLY A 217 11.18 2.73 -19.93
C GLY A 217 11.13 3.70 -18.76
N ASP A 218 9.98 3.84 -18.08
CA ASP A 218 9.83 4.67 -16.87
C ASP A 218 9.00 3.95 -15.79
N ASP A 219 8.33 4.67 -14.89
CA ASP A 219 7.54 4.10 -13.80
C ASP A 219 6.49 3.08 -14.31
N CYS A 220 6.47 1.90 -13.70
CA CYS A 220 5.43 0.88 -13.94
C CYS A 220 4.05 1.44 -13.55
N VAL A 221 3.98 1.99 -12.34
CA VAL A 221 2.86 2.80 -11.85
C VAL A 221 3.43 4.00 -11.13
N SER A 222 3.01 5.20 -11.50
CA SER A 222 3.41 6.46 -10.84
C SER A 222 2.19 7.10 -10.17
N ILE A 223 2.32 7.48 -8.91
CA ILE A 223 1.25 8.02 -8.07
C ILE A 223 1.61 9.47 -7.68
N GLY A 224 0.99 10.42 -8.35
CA GLY A 224 1.12 11.85 -8.11
C GLY A 224 0.22 12.39 -6.98
N PRO A 225 0.37 13.70 -6.68
CA PRO A 225 -0.29 14.35 -5.55
C PRO A 225 -1.82 14.30 -5.62
N GLY A 226 -2.45 14.34 -4.44
CA GLY A 226 -3.91 14.27 -4.27
C GLY A 226 -4.54 12.92 -4.59
N SER A 227 -3.74 11.86 -4.64
CA SER A 227 -4.24 10.50 -4.86
C SER A 227 -4.55 9.79 -3.54
N SER A 228 -5.66 9.06 -3.47
CA SER A 228 -6.02 8.32 -2.25
C SER A 228 -6.77 7.02 -2.49
N ASN A 229 -6.73 6.10 -1.51
CA ASN A 229 -7.46 4.83 -1.55
C ASN A 229 -7.14 4.04 -2.83
N LEU A 230 -5.86 3.67 -2.98
CA LEU A 230 -5.35 2.93 -4.13
C LEU A 230 -5.05 1.48 -3.76
N TRP A 231 -5.44 0.55 -4.63
CA TRP A 231 -5.16 -0.88 -4.49
C TRP A 231 -4.48 -1.40 -5.74
N ILE A 232 -3.24 -1.87 -5.62
CA ILE A 232 -2.44 -2.42 -6.73
C ILE A 232 -2.08 -3.84 -6.37
N GLU A 233 -2.58 -4.82 -7.14
CA GLU A 233 -2.40 -6.23 -6.79
C GLU A 233 -2.15 -7.16 -7.98
N ASN A 234 -1.28 -8.16 -7.81
CA ASN A 234 -0.96 -9.14 -8.86
C ASN A 234 -0.48 -8.45 -10.15
N VAL A 235 0.59 -7.67 -10.03
CA VAL A 235 1.18 -6.92 -11.15
C VAL A 235 2.60 -7.43 -11.41
N ALA A 236 2.95 -7.58 -12.70
CA ALA A 236 4.33 -7.81 -13.11
C ALA A 236 4.89 -6.52 -13.73
N CYS A 237 5.89 -5.92 -13.08
CA CYS A 237 6.59 -4.74 -13.52
C CYS A 237 7.97 -5.12 -14.06
N GLY A 238 8.34 -4.68 -15.26
CA GLY A 238 9.71 -4.86 -15.74
C GLY A 238 9.84 -5.11 -17.23
N PRO A 239 10.77 -4.41 -17.92
CA PRO A 239 11.65 -3.34 -17.41
C PRO A 239 10.88 -2.05 -17.03
N GLY A 240 11.58 -1.08 -16.43
CA GLY A 240 11.04 0.24 -16.03
C GLY A 240 11.60 0.75 -14.69
N HIS A 241 10.97 1.76 -14.09
CA HIS A 241 11.41 2.41 -12.85
C HIS A 241 10.66 1.95 -11.59
N GLY A 242 9.84 0.90 -11.68
CA GLY A 242 9.12 0.33 -10.54
C GLY A 242 7.80 1.05 -10.23
N ILE A 243 7.27 0.86 -9.03
CA ILE A 243 6.05 1.53 -8.56
C ILE A 243 6.48 2.71 -7.67
N SER A 244 6.14 3.92 -8.10
CA SER A 244 6.63 5.15 -7.48
C SER A 244 5.49 6.02 -6.94
N ILE A 245 5.60 6.45 -5.69
CA ILE A 245 4.83 7.57 -5.14
C ILE A 245 5.67 8.84 -5.32
N GLY A 246 5.07 9.83 -5.98
CA GLY A 246 5.69 11.10 -6.33
C GLY A 246 6.10 11.23 -7.81
N SER A 247 6.86 12.27 -8.18
CA SER A 247 7.49 13.20 -7.24
C SER A 247 6.49 14.08 -6.50
N LEU A 248 6.62 14.17 -5.18
CA LEU A 248 5.85 15.10 -4.34
C LEU A 248 6.71 16.30 -3.93
N GLY A 249 6.06 17.39 -3.54
CA GLY A 249 6.68 18.62 -3.09
C GLY A 249 7.21 19.48 -4.23
N TRP A 250 6.60 19.41 -5.42
CA TRP A 250 6.94 20.34 -6.50
C TRP A 250 6.51 21.76 -6.13
N GLU A 251 5.32 21.87 -5.53
CA GLU A 251 4.72 23.11 -5.04
C GLU A 251 4.71 23.17 -3.50
N LEU A 252 4.68 24.40 -2.99
CA LEU A 252 4.53 24.64 -1.55
C LEU A 252 3.18 24.15 -1.04
N GLN A 253 2.11 24.42 -1.81
CA GLN A 253 0.74 24.00 -1.52
C GLN A 253 0.35 22.86 -2.45
N GLU A 254 0.54 21.62 -2.00
CA GLU A 254 0.33 20.44 -2.82
C GLU A 254 -0.40 19.37 -1.99
N PRO A 255 -1.48 18.76 -2.52
CA PRO A 255 -2.20 17.73 -1.78
C PRO A 255 -1.36 16.46 -1.66
N GLY A 256 -1.42 15.81 -0.49
CA GLY A 256 -0.69 14.58 -0.23
C GLY A 256 -1.26 13.33 -0.92
N VAL A 257 -0.57 12.21 -0.71
CA VAL A 257 -0.97 10.86 -1.11
C VAL A 257 -1.27 10.04 0.14
N GLN A 258 -2.37 9.28 0.14
CA GLN A 258 -2.70 8.44 1.30
C GLN A 258 -3.45 7.16 0.99
N ASN A 259 -3.36 6.18 1.90
CA ASN A 259 -4.09 4.91 1.81
C ASN A 259 -3.77 4.17 0.50
N VAL A 260 -2.51 3.80 0.32
CA VAL A 260 -2.02 3.08 -0.86
C VAL A 260 -1.60 1.69 -0.43
N THR A 261 -2.17 0.66 -1.06
CA THR A 261 -1.71 -0.73 -0.89
C THR A 261 -1.18 -1.26 -2.22
N VAL A 262 0.05 -1.75 -2.18
CA VAL A 262 0.70 -2.48 -3.27
C VAL A 262 1.00 -3.87 -2.76
N LYS A 263 0.41 -4.89 -3.38
CA LYS A 263 0.43 -6.25 -2.88
C LYS A 263 0.68 -7.27 -3.99
N THR A 264 1.47 -8.32 -3.73
CA THR A 264 1.66 -9.41 -4.71
C THR A 264 2.18 -8.87 -6.04
N VAL A 265 3.33 -8.21 -6.04
CA VAL A 265 3.93 -7.62 -7.25
C VAL A 265 5.30 -8.22 -7.50
N THR A 266 5.57 -8.58 -8.75
CA THR A 266 6.90 -9.00 -9.19
C THR A 266 7.57 -7.87 -9.95
N PHE A 267 8.79 -7.53 -9.56
CA PHE A 267 9.65 -6.56 -10.24
C PHE A 267 10.81 -7.30 -10.90
N LYS A 268 10.99 -7.15 -12.22
CA LYS A 268 12.07 -7.81 -12.96
C LYS A 268 12.88 -6.83 -13.78
N GLY A 269 14.18 -6.72 -13.48
CA GLY A 269 15.09 -5.87 -14.23
C GLY A 269 14.68 -4.39 -14.22
N THR A 270 14.02 -3.93 -13.16
CA THR A 270 13.61 -2.53 -12.99
C THR A 270 14.71 -1.73 -12.28
N GLN A 271 14.73 -0.42 -12.51
CA GLN A 271 15.59 0.50 -11.76
C GLN A 271 15.22 0.53 -10.28
N ASN A 272 13.93 0.49 -9.95
CA ASN A 272 13.47 0.45 -8.56
C ASN A 272 12.39 -0.61 -8.40
N GLY A 273 12.21 -1.09 -7.17
CA GLY A 273 11.03 -1.87 -6.79
C GLY A 273 9.92 -0.91 -6.41
N VAL A 274 9.83 -0.61 -5.13
CA VAL A 274 8.91 0.38 -4.57
C VAL A 274 9.66 1.64 -4.15
N ARG A 275 9.16 2.80 -4.60
CA ARG A 275 9.83 4.09 -4.45
C ARG A 275 8.90 5.16 -3.90
N ILE A 276 9.37 5.97 -2.95
CA ILE A 276 8.77 7.26 -2.60
C ILE A 276 9.80 8.36 -2.91
N LYS A 277 9.45 9.30 -3.79
CA LYS A 277 10.35 10.37 -4.24
C LYS A 277 9.76 11.73 -3.93
N THR A 278 10.48 12.58 -3.19
CA THR A 278 10.05 13.94 -2.85
C THR A 278 11.16 14.95 -3.12
N TRP A 279 10.78 16.13 -3.61
CA TRP A 279 11.73 17.20 -3.86
C TRP A 279 12.27 17.74 -2.54
N GLY A 280 13.58 18.01 -2.49
CA GLY A 280 14.25 18.68 -1.37
C GLY A 280 13.92 20.17 -1.31
N ARG A 281 12.65 20.54 -1.11
CA ARG A 281 12.16 21.92 -0.95
C ARG A 281 10.97 21.99 0.03
N PRO A 282 10.63 23.17 0.57
CA PRO A 282 9.45 23.36 1.39
C PRO A 282 8.15 22.96 0.68
N SER A 283 7.29 22.23 1.39
CA SER A 283 5.96 21.81 0.93
C SER A 283 5.09 21.46 2.14
N ASN A 284 3.77 21.56 2.00
CA ASN A 284 2.78 21.05 2.96
C ASN A 284 2.23 19.65 2.59
N SER A 285 2.75 19.06 1.51
CA SER A 285 2.36 17.73 1.02
C SER A 285 2.75 16.62 2.01
N PHE A 286 2.19 15.44 1.81
CA PHE A 286 2.46 14.27 2.65
C PHE A 286 2.30 12.96 1.88
N ALA A 287 2.88 11.88 2.39
CA ALA A 287 2.66 10.51 1.95
C ALA A 287 2.42 9.64 3.20
N ARG A 288 1.20 9.09 3.37
CA ARG A 288 0.86 8.34 4.60
C ARG A 288 -0.05 7.14 4.43
N GLY A 289 0.04 6.18 5.34
CA GLY A 289 -0.82 4.97 5.32
C GLY A 289 -0.56 4.15 4.07
N ILE A 290 0.71 3.79 3.87
CA ILE A 290 1.19 3.09 2.67
C ILE A 290 1.63 1.69 3.07
N VAL A 291 1.20 0.69 2.31
CA VAL A 291 1.54 -0.72 2.54
C VAL A 291 2.12 -1.31 1.26
N PHE A 292 3.34 -1.82 1.35
CA PHE A 292 4.04 -2.60 0.34
C PHE A 292 4.18 -4.03 0.88
N GLN A 293 3.43 -4.98 0.33
CA GLN A 293 3.31 -6.33 0.89
C GLN A 293 3.51 -7.43 -0.16
N ASN A 294 4.19 -8.53 0.19
CA ASN A 294 4.35 -9.70 -0.68
C ASN A 294 4.93 -9.30 -2.05
N LEU A 295 6.16 -8.78 -2.05
CA LEU A 295 6.82 -8.28 -3.25
C LEU A 295 8.03 -9.15 -3.60
N PHE A 296 8.10 -9.56 -4.87
CA PHE A 296 9.21 -10.37 -5.38
C PHE A 296 10.12 -9.56 -6.29
N MET A 297 11.40 -9.53 -5.97
CA MET A 297 12.42 -8.75 -6.67
C MET A 297 13.33 -9.68 -7.49
N VAL A 298 13.50 -9.38 -8.78
CA VAL A 298 14.40 -10.11 -9.67
C VAL A 298 15.34 -9.12 -10.34
N ASN A 299 16.58 -9.06 -9.86
CA ASN A 299 17.63 -8.19 -10.40
C ASN A 299 17.17 -6.72 -10.48
N VAL A 300 16.65 -6.19 -9.38
CA VAL A 300 16.12 -4.81 -9.28
C VAL A 300 17.21 -3.90 -8.72
N GLN A 301 17.48 -2.73 -9.32
CA GLN A 301 18.63 -1.92 -8.87
C GLN A 301 18.43 -1.33 -7.47
N ASN A 302 17.26 -0.77 -7.17
CA ASN A 302 16.89 -0.25 -5.86
C ASN A 302 15.54 -0.84 -5.40
N PRO A 303 15.52 -2.05 -4.82
CA PRO A 303 14.30 -2.74 -4.39
C PRO A 303 13.36 -1.90 -3.52
N ILE A 304 13.91 -1.26 -2.47
CA ILE A 304 13.16 -0.38 -1.57
C ILE A 304 13.87 0.97 -1.50
N ILE A 305 13.17 2.05 -1.86
CA ILE A 305 13.76 3.38 -1.81
C ILE A 305 12.79 4.48 -1.32
N ILE A 306 13.25 5.29 -0.38
CA ILE A 306 12.70 6.62 -0.08
C ILE A 306 13.80 7.64 -0.36
N ASP A 307 13.50 8.61 -1.21
CA ASP A 307 14.42 9.68 -1.59
C ASP A 307 13.73 11.04 -1.41
N GLN A 308 14.01 11.70 -0.28
CA GLN A 308 13.54 13.06 -0.02
C GLN A 308 14.47 14.15 -0.56
N ASN A 309 15.48 13.77 -1.34
CA ASN A 309 16.42 14.66 -2.02
C ASN A 309 16.29 14.55 -3.54
N TYR A 310 15.11 14.13 -4.02
CA TYR A 310 14.88 13.80 -5.42
C TYR A 310 15.28 14.97 -6.32
N CYS A 311 16.29 14.73 -7.16
CA CYS A 311 16.74 15.68 -8.16
C CYS A 311 17.04 14.96 -9.49
N PRO A 312 16.06 14.86 -10.39
CA PRO A 312 16.26 14.20 -11.66
C PRO A 312 17.32 14.94 -12.49
N HIS A 313 18.26 14.18 -13.04
CA HIS A 313 19.37 14.67 -13.88
C HIS A 313 20.31 15.69 -13.23
N ASN A 314 20.29 15.83 -11.90
CA ASN A 314 21.02 16.87 -11.18
C ASN A 314 20.74 18.30 -11.73
N LYS A 315 19.53 18.52 -12.23
CA LYS A 315 19.10 19.80 -12.81
C LYS A 315 18.09 20.47 -11.88
N ASN A 316 18.31 21.75 -11.57
CA ASN A 316 17.45 22.56 -10.71
C ASN A 316 17.19 21.90 -9.34
N CYS A 317 18.20 21.23 -8.77
CA CYS A 317 18.12 20.65 -7.44
C CYS A 317 17.96 21.79 -6.42
N PRO A 318 16.89 21.82 -5.61
CA PRO A 318 16.70 22.94 -4.69
C PRO A 318 17.70 22.92 -3.52
N GLY A 319 18.28 21.76 -3.19
CA GLY A 319 19.28 21.60 -2.13
C GLY A 319 18.78 21.94 -0.72
N GLN A 320 17.46 22.00 -0.53
CA GLN A 320 16.81 22.33 0.73
C GLN A 320 16.26 21.05 1.39
N ASN A 321 15.79 21.18 2.63
CA ASN A 321 15.07 20.10 3.29
C ASN A 321 13.70 19.92 2.64
N SER A 322 13.34 18.68 2.27
CA SER A 322 11.97 18.38 1.82
C SER A 322 10.98 18.65 2.94
N GLY A 323 9.92 19.42 2.65
CA GLY A 323 8.79 19.64 3.55
C GLY A 323 7.72 18.55 3.50
N VAL A 324 7.84 17.60 2.56
CA VAL A 324 6.86 16.51 2.42
C VAL A 324 6.98 15.57 3.62
N LEU A 325 5.88 15.39 4.37
CA LEU A 325 5.85 14.49 5.51
C LEU A 325 5.59 13.05 5.06
N ILE A 326 6.48 12.12 5.41
CA ILE A 326 6.29 10.69 5.13
C ILE A 326 6.03 9.96 6.45
N SER A 327 4.86 9.33 6.59
CA SER A 327 4.51 8.57 7.79
C SER A 327 3.79 7.25 7.51
N ASP A 328 3.85 6.32 8.46
CA ASP A 328 3.04 5.09 8.44
C ASP A 328 3.19 4.29 7.13
N VAL A 329 4.44 4.01 6.77
CA VAL A 329 4.80 3.20 5.60
C VAL A 329 5.27 1.83 6.07
N THR A 330 4.56 0.78 5.65
CA THR A 330 4.89 -0.61 5.98
C THR A 330 5.42 -1.32 4.75
N TYR A 331 6.58 -1.96 4.91
CA TYR A 331 7.19 -2.88 3.98
C TYR A 331 7.15 -4.27 4.62
N GLN A 332 6.43 -5.21 4.03
CA GLN A 332 6.19 -6.52 4.61
C GLN A 332 6.39 -7.62 3.57
N ASP A 333 7.12 -8.68 3.91
CA ASP A 333 7.35 -9.84 3.03
C ASP A 333 7.87 -9.41 1.65
N ILE A 334 9.08 -8.84 1.64
CA ILE A 334 9.75 -8.42 0.41
C ILE A 334 11.01 -9.25 0.25
N HIS A 335 11.07 -10.05 -0.80
CA HIS A 335 12.15 -11.01 -0.99
C HIS A 335 12.65 -11.08 -2.44
N GLY A 336 13.89 -11.55 -2.62
CA GLY A 336 14.50 -11.76 -3.94
C GLY A 336 15.89 -11.14 -4.08
N THR A 337 16.20 -10.65 -5.29
CA THR A 337 17.54 -10.20 -5.70
C THR A 337 17.58 -8.73 -6.10
N SER A 338 18.61 -8.05 -5.61
CA SER A 338 19.01 -6.70 -5.99
C SER A 338 20.10 -6.76 -7.07
N ALA A 339 20.08 -5.82 -8.01
CA ALA A 339 21.14 -5.63 -8.99
C ALA A 339 22.29 -4.75 -8.45
N THR A 340 22.11 -4.12 -7.28
CA THR A 340 23.14 -3.32 -6.59
C THR A 340 23.30 -3.77 -5.14
N ALA A 341 24.44 -3.45 -4.53
CA ALA A 341 24.73 -3.83 -3.14
C ALA A 341 23.70 -3.26 -2.15
N VAL A 342 23.34 -1.98 -2.29
CA VAL A 342 22.37 -1.32 -1.40
C VAL A 342 20.94 -1.58 -1.88
N ALA A 343 20.28 -2.55 -1.27
CA ALA A 343 18.92 -2.94 -1.67
C ALA A 343 17.81 -2.13 -0.97
N VAL A 344 18.11 -1.60 0.21
CA VAL A 344 17.20 -0.78 1.01
C VAL A 344 17.84 0.59 1.24
N LYS A 345 17.29 1.65 0.64
CA LYS A 345 17.79 3.01 0.78
C LYS A 345 16.68 3.94 1.25
N ILE A 346 16.74 4.38 2.50
CA ILE A 346 15.74 5.27 3.10
C ILE A 346 16.43 6.58 3.49
N ASP A 347 16.40 7.56 2.58
CA ASP A 347 17.02 8.87 2.76
C ASP A 347 15.94 9.93 3.02
N CYS A 348 15.72 10.22 4.30
CA CYS A 348 14.72 11.16 4.77
C CYS A 348 15.31 12.53 5.13
N SER A 349 14.45 13.55 5.04
CA SER A 349 14.75 14.95 5.31
C SER A 349 15.31 15.13 6.72
N LYS A 350 16.41 15.89 6.86
CA LYS A 350 17.02 16.19 8.17
C LYS A 350 16.07 16.95 9.09
N LYS A 351 15.25 17.84 8.53
CA LYS A 351 14.30 18.66 9.31
C LYS A 351 12.97 17.95 9.54
N TYR A 352 12.52 17.14 8.58
CA TYR A 352 11.21 16.49 8.60
C TYR A 352 11.38 14.99 8.32
N GLY A 353 12.11 14.30 9.20
CA GLY A 353 12.41 12.88 9.05
C GLY A 353 11.16 12.00 8.96
N CYS A 354 11.32 10.83 8.33
CA CYS A 354 10.22 9.88 8.16
C CYS A 354 9.82 9.25 9.49
N LYS A 355 8.52 9.01 9.71
CA LYS A 355 8.00 8.46 10.98
C LYS A 355 7.16 7.20 10.77
N GLY A 356 7.23 6.25 11.69
CA GLY A 356 6.42 5.03 11.62
C GLY A 356 6.74 4.15 10.41
N ILE A 357 7.99 4.12 9.96
CA ILE A 357 8.45 3.22 8.91
C ILE A 357 8.63 1.81 9.49
N ARG A 358 7.99 0.80 8.92
CA ARG A 358 8.02 -0.57 9.42
C ARG A 358 8.61 -1.49 8.36
N LEU A 359 9.67 -2.22 8.70
CA LEU A 359 10.21 -3.30 7.86
C LEU A 359 9.95 -4.64 8.54
N GLU A 360 9.18 -5.50 7.89
CA GLU A 360 8.81 -6.83 8.38
C GLU A 360 9.16 -7.88 7.33
N ASP A 361 9.92 -8.90 7.71
CA ASP A 361 10.26 -10.03 6.85
C ASP A 361 10.86 -9.62 5.48
N ILE A 362 11.92 -8.83 5.50
CA ILE A 362 12.67 -8.40 4.31
C ILE A 362 13.83 -9.37 4.04
N LYS A 363 13.93 -9.95 2.85
CA LYS A 363 14.98 -10.91 2.47
C LYS A 363 15.52 -10.61 1.08
N LEU A 364 16.45 -9.66 1.00
CA LEU A 364 17.06 -9.21 -0.25
C LEU A 364 18.54 -9.59 -0.29
N THR A 365 18.97 -10.09 -1.44
CA THR A 365 20.33 -10.54 -1.71
C THR A 365 20.95 -9.75 -2.86
N PHE A 366 22.27 -9.60 -2.85
CA PHE A 366 23.06 -9.09 -3.96
C PHE A 366 24.07 -10.19 -4.34
N GLY A 367 23.87 -10.81 -5.49
CA GLY A 367 24.50 -12.10 -5.78
C GLY A 367 24.10 -13.15 -4.74
N ASP A 368 25.06 -13.92 -4.25
CA ASP A 368 24.83 -14.95 -3.23
C ASP A 368 24.92 -14.41 -1.78
N GLN A 369 25.13 -13.11 -1.61
CA GLN A 369 25.29 -12.47 -0.31
C GLN A 369 24.03 -11.70 0.09
N PRO A 370 23.76 -11.53 1.40
CA PRO A 370 22.79 -10.54 1.86
C PRO A 370 23.12 -9.16 1.27
N ALA A 371 22.11 -8.45 0.78
CA ALA A 371 22.28 -7.08 0.35
C ALA A 371 22.52 -6.15 1.56
N GLU A 372 22.81 -4.88 1.29
CA GLU A 372 23.06 -3.81 2.26
C GLU A 372 21.85 -2.86 2.42
N ALA A 373 21.78 -2.18 3.56
CA ALA A 373 20.80 -1.14 3.86
C ALA A 373 21.47 0.18 4.27
N SER A 374 20.90 1.29 3.81
CA SER A 374 21.26 2.66 4.20
C SER A 374 20.00 3.40 4.65
N CYS A 375 20.03 3.98 5.84
CA CYS A 375 18.90 4.69 6.43
C CYS A 375 19.39 6.00 7.08
N VAL A 376 18.71 7.11 6.79
CA VAL A 376 19.05 8.46 7.22
C VAL A 376 17.78 9.18 7.67
N ASN A 377 17.76 9.70 8.91
CA ASN A 377 16.63 10.43 9.52
C ASN A 377 15.29 9.68 9.50
N VAL A 378 15.34 8.39 9.83
CA VAL A 378 14.18 7.48 9.81
C VAL A 378 13.78 7.13 11.23
N GLY A 379 12.49 7.20 11.55
CA GLY A 379 11.90 6.66 12.79
C GLY A 379 10.83 5.60 12.50
N GLY A 380 10.75 4.56 13.34
CA GLY A 380 10.05 3.32 12.99
C GLY A 380 10.56 2.06 13.69
N SER A 381 10.31 0.88 13.11
CA SER A 381 10.68 -0.41 13.70
C SER A 381 10.99 -1.49 12.66
N THR A 382 11.64 -2.56 13.12
CA THR A 382 11.83 -3.79 12.34
C THR A 382 11.25 -4.98 13.10
N SER A 383 10.72 -5.97 12.39
CA SER A 383 10.16 -7.21 12.96
C SER A 383 10.42 -8.40 12.03
N GLY A 384 10.44 -9.62 12.59
CA GLY A 384 10.68 -10.83 11.81
C GLY A 384 12.12 -10.92 11.27
N SER A 385 12.29 -11.54 10.12
CA SER A 385 13.60 -11.72 9.48
C SER A 385 13.91 -10.59 8.51
N VAL A 386 14.77 -9.66 8.91
CA VAL A 386 15.19 -8.51 8.09
C VAL A 386 16.65 -8.64 7.67
N LYS A 387 16.87 -8.88 6.37
CA LYS A 387 18.14 -8.95 5.65
C LYS A 387 17.99 -8.13 4.36
N PRO A 388 18.72 -7.01 4.16
CA PRO A 388 19.85 -6.50 4.93
C PRO A 388 19.58 -6.19 6.40
N THR A 389 20.58 -6.35 7.28
CA THR A 389 20.53 -5.76 8.63
C THR A 389 20.68 -4.25 8.56
N ILE A 390 19.84 -3.50 9.27
CA ILE A 390 20.01 -2.06 9.43
C ILE A 390 21.05 -1.85 10.54
N GLY A 391 22.22 -1.29 10.21
CA GLY A 391 23.31 -1.11 11.17
C GLY A 391 22.97 -0.11 12.29
N GLU A 392 23.61 -0.24 13.45
CA GLU A 392 23.38 0.61 14.65
C GLU A 392 23.67 2.10 14.40
N ASN A 393 24.59 2.45 13.49
CA ASN A 393 24.87 3.82 13.07
C ASN A 393 23.91 4.38 11.99
N ASN A 394 23.05 3.52 11.42
CA ASN A 394 21.97 3.83 10.49
C ASN A 394 20.62 3.50 11.13
N SER A 395 20.57 3.47 12.46
CA SER A 395 19.42 3.01 13.21
C SER A 395 18.20 3.86 12.90
N ILE A 396 17.07 3.17 12.71
CA ILE A 396 15.77 3.80 12.77
C ILE A 396 15.65 4.32 14.21
N MET A 397 15.87 5.61 14.40
CA MET A 397 15.86 6.22 15.72
C MET A 397 14.43 6.10 16.28
N PRO A 398 14.21 5.57 17.50
CA PRO A 398 12.98 5.88 18.21
C PRO A 398 12.93 7.41 18.31
N GLY A 399 11.89 8.05 17.75
CA GLY A 399 11.92 9.48 17.44
C GLY A 399 12.27 10.34 18.67
N GLU A 400 13.46 10.95 18.69
CA GLU A 400 13.92 11.80 19.79
C GLU A 400 13.73 13.30 19.49
N ASN A 401 13.20 13.99 20.49
CA ASN A 401 13.02 15.44 20.57
C ASN A 401 14.36 16.13 20.89
N TYR A 402 14.74 17.15 20.11
CA TYR A 402 15.94 17.96 20.34
C TYR A 402 15.83 18.76 21.65
N MET A 403 16.64 18.45 22.67
CA MET A 403 16.93 19.38 23.78
C MET A 403 18.22 20.16 23.50
N ALA A 404 18.09 21.49 23.39
CA ALA A 404 19.23 22.40 23.32
C ALA A 404 19.78 22.65 24.73
N PHE A 405 21.10 22.54 24.90
CA PHE A 405 21.80 22.90 26.13
C PHE A 405 21.86 24.42 26.30
N SER A 406 21.58 24.92 27.51
CA SER A 406 22.01 26.25 27.95
C SER A 406 22.72 26.12 29.30
N MET A 407 23.81 26.88 29.44
CA MET A 407 24.76 26.86 30.57
C MET A 407 24.08 27.21 31.91
N VAL A 408 24.56 26.59 32.99
CA VAL A 408 24.22 26.94 34.37
C VAL A 408 25.46 27.50 35.07
N SER A 409 25.32 28.67 35.70
CA SER A 409 26.23 29.20 36.72
C SER A 409 25.64 28.96 38.11
N ILE A 410 26.46 28.48 39.04
CA ILE A 410 26.10 28.10 40.41
C ILE A 410 26.38 29.25 41.38
N ILE A 411 25.48 29.50 42.34
CA ILE A 411 25.78 30.17 43.62
C ILE A 411 25.10 29.40 44.77
N GLU A 412 25.86 29.23 45.86
CA GLU A 412 25.65 28.42 47.07
C GLU A 412 24.65 28.99 48.11
N GLY A 413 24.22 28.13 49.07
CA GLY A 413 23.80 28.57 50.42
C GLY A 413 22.76 27.68 51.12
N GLY A 414 23.13 27.00 52.22
CA GLY A 414 22.28 26.09 53.00
C GLY A 414 21.43 26.72 54.13
N ILE A 415 20.74 25.88 54.92
CA ILE A 415 20.57 25.88 56.42
C ILE A 415 19.74 24.65 56.87
N ARG A 416 20.01 24.13 58.08
CA ARG A 416 19.39 22.96 58.75
C ARG A 416 18.73 23.31 60.12
N PHE A 417 17.82 22.40 60.53
CA PHE A 417 17.35 21.96 61.90
C PHE A 417 16.04 22.57 62.47
N PRO A 418 15.35 22.00 63.51
CA PRO A 418 14.98 20.59 63.84
C PRO A 418 13.51 20.37 64.37
N PHE A 419 13.01 19.11 64.36
CA PHE A 419 11.85 18.44 65.05
C PHE A 419 10.50 19.14 65.40
N GLY A 420 9.39 18.53 64.94
CA GLY A 420 8.02 18.66 65.49
C GLY A 420 6.90 18.24 64.51
N ILE A 421 6.02 17.30 64.89
CA ILE A 421 5.05 16.58 64.03
C ILE A 421 3.87 17.44 63.56
N LEU A 422 3.48 17.35 62.28
CA LEU A 422 2.11 17.62 61.80
C LEU A 422 1.81 16.82 60.50
N PHE A 423 0.60 16.26 60.37
CA PHE A 423 0.13 15.55 59.17
C PHE A 423 0.25 16.43 57.91
N ARG A 424 0.68 15.85 56.78
CA ARG A 424 0.45 16.44 55.45
C ARG A 424 0.42 15.39 54.32
N GLU A 425 -0.59 15.54 53.48
CA GLU A 425 -0.71 15.00 52.13
C GLU A 425 0.64 15.07 51.38
N LEU A 426 1.03 13.97 50.74
CA LEU A 426 1.95 14.06 49.60
C LEU A 426 1.12 14.45 48.37
N ARG A 427 1.00 15.76 48.17
CA ARG A 427 0.76 16.33 46.84
C ARG A 427 2.04 16.12 46.03
N TYR A 428 1.94 15.36 44.95
CA TYR A 428 2.81 15.61 43.81
C TYR A 428 2.14 16.70 42.99
N VAL A 429 2.57 17.95 43.21
CA VAL A 429 2.30 19.07 42.30
C VAL A 429 3.35 18.94 41.20
N ALA A 430 2.98 18.36 40.07
CA ALA A 430 3.65 18.71 38.83
C ALA A 430 3.05 20.06 38.42
N ASP A 431 3.85 21.12 38.44
CA ASP A 431 3.48 22.39 37.84
C ASP A 431 3.23 22.14 36.34
N ILE A 432 1.96 22.19 35.96
CA ILE A 432 1.51 22.21 34.57
C ILE A 432 1.61 23.66 34.12
N THR A 433 2.71 24.03 33.45
CA THR A 433 2.70 25.23 32.62
C THR A 433 1.99 24.89 31.30
N LEU A 434 0.84 25.53 31.11
CA LEU A 434 0.02 25.51 29.91
C LEU A 434 0.86 25.80 28.66
N GLY A 435 0.93 24.83 27.74
CA GLY A 435 1.54 25.00 26.42
C GLY A 435 2.38 23.81 25.95
N SER A 436 1.86 22.58 25.96
CA SER A 436 2.43 21.39 25.30
C SER A 436 1.43 20.22 25.34
N PRO A 437 1.16 19.49 24.24
CA PRO A 437 0.39 18.25 24.31
C PRO A 437 1.30 17.01 24.51
N CYS A 438 1.03 16.29 25.61
CA CYS A 438 1.34 14.88 25.93
C CYS A 438 2.82 14.44 26.14
N PRO A 439 3.22 14.07 27.38
CA PRO A 439 4.35 13.19 27.62
C PRO A 439 4.00 11.72 27.32
N ASP A 440 4.90 11.02 26.63
CA ASP A 440 4.83 9.58 26.38
C ASP A 440 4.82 8.76 27.67
N ILE A 441 3.73 8.01 27.89
CA ILE A 441 3.70 6.90 28.84
C ILE A 441 4.10 5.64 28.06
N GLN A 442 5.36 5.21 28.19
CA GLN A 442 5.82 3.93 27.68
C GLN A 442 5.27 2.79 28.56
N TYR A 443 4.39 1.97 28.01
CA TYR A 443 4.00 0.70 28.63
C TYR A 443 5.08 -0.36 28.35
N TYR A 444 5.97 -0.59 29.32
CA TYR A 444 6.80 -1.79 29.34
C TYR A 444 6.02 -2.94 29.97
N TYR A 445 5.65 -3.95 29.18
CA TYR A 445 5.15 -5.20 29.75
C TYR A 445 6.33 -6.01 30.29
N THR A 446 6.50 -5.99 31.61
CA THR A 446 7.23 -7.05 32.30
C THR A 446 6.22 -8.12 32.71
N MET A 447 6.16 -9.23 31.97
CA MET A 447 5.46 -10.40 32.48
C MET A 447 6.31 -11.06 33.56
N CYS A 448 5.76 -11.17 34.77
CA CYS A 448 6.38 -11.84 35.90
C CYS A 448 6.84 -13.26 35.53
N SER A 449 8.05 -13.62 35.97
CA SER A 449 8.54 -14.99 35.93
C SER A 449 7.60 -15.92 36.72
N PHE A 450 7.06 -16.95 36.09
CA PHE A 450 6.58 -18.13 36.82
C PHE A 450 7.77 -19.04 37.09
N LYS A 451 8.14 -19.20 38.36
CA LYS A 451 9.06 -20.27 38.78
C LYS A 451 8.33 -21.61 38.61
N SER A 452 8.55 -22.28 37.50
CA SER A 452 8.42 -23.74 37.43
C SER A 452 9.69 -24.35 38.05
N THR A 453 9.55 -25.42 38.82
CA THR A 453 10.64 -26.18 39.46
C THR A 453 11.66 -26.79 38.49
N SER A 454 11.53 -26.54 37.18
CA SER A 454 12.45 -27.02 36.14
C SER A 454 13.18 -25.93 35.33
N GLY A 455 13.18 -24.67 35.75
CA GLY A 455 14.10 -23.65 35.22
C GLY A 455 13.83 -23.12 33.79
N ILE A 456 12.68 -23.42 33.17
CA ILE A 456 12.31 -22.90 31.85
C ILE A 456 11.21 -21.85 32.01
N SER A 457 11.44 -20.65 31.45
CA SER A 457 10.45 -19.57 31.40
C SER A 457 9.64 -19.63 30.11
N TYR A 458 8.33 -19.39 30.21
CA TYR A 458 7.40 -19.37 29.08
C TYR A 458 6.67 -18.01 29.01
N TYR A 459 6.25 -17.62 27.81
CA TYR A 459 5.36 -16.47 27.60
C TYR A 459 4.24 -16.81 26.59
N LEU A 460 3.18 -15.99 26.61
CA LEU A 460 1.96 -16.13 25.80
C LEU A 460 1.83 -14.94 24.84
N ILE A 461 1.40 -15.20 23.59
CA ILE A 461 1.11 -14.18 22.58
C ILE A 461 -0.29 -14.46 21.98
N PRO A 462 -1.25 -13.53 22.01
CA PRO A 462 -2.50 -13.64 21.25
C PRO A 462 -2.30 -13.21 19.79
N ARG A 463 -3.00 -13.86 18.85
CA ARG A 463 -2.72 -13.69 17.41
C ARG A 463 -3.47 -12.52 16.73
N LEU A 464 -4.52 -11.94 17.31
CA LEU A 464 -5.30 -10.86 16.67
C LEU A 464 -5.86 -9.86 17.69
N THR A 465 -5.60 -8.56 17.46
CA THR A 465 -6.09 -7.43 18.26
C THR A 465 -7.41 -6.89 17.68
N ALA A 466 -8.53 -7.31 18.24
CA ALA A 466 -9.80 -6.59 18.10
C ALA A 466 -10.43 -6.45 19.49
N TYR A 467 -10.67 -5.21 19.93
CA TYR A 467 -11.35 -4.92 21.19
C TYR A 467 -12.57 -4.02 20.96
N LYS A 468 -13.60 -4.21 21.78
CA LYS A 468 -14.82 -3.39 21.82
C LYS A 468 -15.02 -2.85 23.23
N LEU A 469 -15.16 -1.52 23.35
CA LEU A 469 -15.47 -0.86 24.63
C LEU A 469 -16.96 -1.06 24.93
N ILE A 470 -17.32 -1.55 26.12
CA ILE A 470 -18.71 -1.79 26.54
C ILE A 470 -19.01 -0.93 27.79
N ALA A 471 -19.66 0.21 27.54
CA ALA A 471 -20.30 1.13 28.48
C ALA A 471 -19.44 2.09 29.34
N ASP A 472 -19.91 3.34 29.42
CA ASP A 472 -19.41 4.46 30.23
C ASP A 472 -20.28 4.62 31.48
N LEU A 473 -19.69 4.77 32.67
CA LEU A 473 -20.42 4.87 33.94
C LEU A 473 -20.78 6.34 34.22
N PRO A 474 -22.08 6.70 34.30
CA PRO A 474 -22.47 8.09 34.55
C PRO A 474 -22.11 8.48 35.99
N ASN A 475 -21.28 9.52 36.12
CA ASN A 475 -20.78 10.22 37.33
C ASN A 475 -19.26 10.14 37.57
N SER A 476 -18.45 9.50 36.72
CA SER A 476 -16.98 9.50 36.85
C SER A 476 -16.33 10.89 36.71
N ASN A 477 -17.04 11.88 36.14
CA ASN A 477 -16.53 13.23 35.89
C ASN A 477 -17.12 14.35 36.78
N LYS A 478 -17.92 14.04 37.82
CA LYS A 478 -18.38 15.10 38.75
C LYS A 478 -17.22 15.57 39.63
N GLY A 479 -16.65 16.72 39.28
CA GLY A 479 -15.55 17.39 40.00
C GLY A 479 -14.26 17.57 39.19
N ALA A 480 -14.16 16.91 38.04
CA ALA A 480 -13.12 17.21 37.07
C ALA A 480 -13.66 18.29 36.12
N GLY A 481 -13.10 19.50 36.19
CA GLY A 481 -13.44 20.57 35.25
C GLY A 481 -13.24 20.13 33.79
N GLU A 482 -13.71 20.95 32.84
CA GLU A 482 -13.90 20.62 31.40
C GLU A 482 -12.65 20.13 30.62
N ASN A 483 -11.49 19.94 31.27
CA ASN A 483 -10.22 19.59 30.65
C ASN A 483 -9.78 18.12 30.87
N TYR A 484 -10.61 17.24 31.45
CA TYR A 484 -10.21 15.86 31.76
C TYR A 484 -11.26 14.81 31.37
N LEU A 485 -10.78 13.69 30.81
CA LEU A 485 -11.55 12.47 30.52
C LEU A 485 -10.83 11.27 31.16
N ILE A 486 -11.52 10.53 32.02
CA ILE A 486 -10.99 9.30 32.64
C ILE A 486 -11.57 8.10 31.87
N VAL A 487 -10.72 7.23 31.32
CA VAL A 487 -11.16 5.96 30.69
C VAL A 487 -10.66 4.79 31.55
N MET A 488 -11.58 4.09 32.22
CA MET A 488 -11.35 2.77 32.82
C MET A 488 -12.32 1.77 32.18
N GLY A 489 -11.85 0.61 31.72
CA GLY A 489 -12.69 -0.42 31.11
C GLY A 489 -12.24 -1.85 31.43
N ASN A 490 -13.21 -2.76 31.51
CA ASN A 490 -13.02 -4.21 31.66
C ASN A 490 -12.89 -4.90 30.28
N TRP A 491 -12.17 -6.03 30.21
CA TRP A 491 -11.91 -6.75 28.96
C TRP A 491 -12.47 -8.18 29.01
N GLU A 492 -13.04 -8.65 27.90
CA GLU A 492 -13.55 -10.02 27.74
C GLU A 492 -12.99 -10.63 26.45
N PHE A 493 -12.56 -11.90 26.50
CA PHE A 493 -11.96 -12.63 25.37
C PHE A 493 -12.98 -13.60 24.74
N ALA A 494 -12.88 -13.85 23.44
CA ALA A 494 -13.80 -14.75 22.74
C ALA A 494 -13.47 -16.24 23.04
N PRO A 495 -14.46 -17.15 23.02
CA PRO A 495 -14.27 -18.54 23.47
C PRO A 495 -13.31 -19.43 22.66
N ASN A 496 -12.85 -18.98 21.48
CA ASN A 496 -12.17 -19.83 20.49
C ASN A 496 -10.72 -19.41 20.16
N ASP A 497 -10.09 -18.56 20.98
CA ASP A 497 -8.70 -18.16 20.76
C ASP A 497 -7.72 -19.24 21.27
N GLU A 498 -6.98 -19.89 20.37
CA GLU A 498 -5.90 -20.83 20.72
C GLU A 498 -4.67 -20.10 21.30
N LEU A 499 -4.24 -20.50 22.49
CA LEU A 499 -3.02 -20.01 23.16
C LEU A 499 -1.88 -21.04 22.99
N ARG A 500 -0.66 -20.58 22.64
CA ARG A 500 0.55 -21.43 22.56
C ARG A 500 1.68 -20.91 23.46
N LEU A 501 2.44 -21.83 24.05
CA LEU A 501 3.58 -21.58 24.94
C LEU A 501 4.92 -21.79 24.21
N PHE A 502 5.89 -20.89 24.44
CA PHE A 502 7.25 -21.00 23.90
C PHE A 502 8.30 -21.02 25.02
N PRO A 503 9.29 -21.95 25.01
CA PRO A 503 10.37 -22.00 26.00
C PRO A 503 11.55 -21.07 25.63
N CYS A 504 12.15 -20.43 26.63
CA CYS A 504 13.36 -19.61 26.45
C CYS A 504 14.56 -20.20 27.23
N THR A 505 15.72 -20.32 26.58
CA THR A 505 16.99 -20.82 27.18
C THR A 505 17.85 -19.66 27.71
N GLU A 506 18.40 -19.81 28.91
CA GLU A 506 19.15 -18.79 29.64
C GLU A 506 20.42 -18.32 28.89
N GLY A 507 20.42 -17.06 28.44
CA GLY A 507 21.61 -16.42 27.85
C GLY A 507 21.63 -14.89 27.91
N SER A 508 20.54 -14.23 28.29
CA SER A 508 20.49 -12.76 28.25
C SER A 508 19.52 -12.20 29.31
N LEU A 509 20.03 -12.09 30.54
CA LEU A 509 19.38 -11.30 31.60
C LEU A 509 20.41 -10.34 32.22
N VAL A 510 20.24 -9.05 31.94
CA VAL A 510 20.92 -7.97 32.66
C VAL A 510 20.31 -7.87 34.05
N LYS A 511 21.09 -8.16 35.10
CA LYS A 511 20.67 -7.99 36.50
C LYS A 511 20.61 -6.50 36.86
N MET A 512 19.41 -5.96 37.11
CA MET A 512 19.24 -4.69 37.84
C MET A 512 19.09 -4.95 39.34
N ARG A 513 19.85 -4.21 40.17
CA ARG A 513 19.70 -4.19 41.64
C ARG A 513 18.48 -3.32 42.01
N LEU A 514 17.53 -3.88 42.76
CA LEU A 514 16.44 -3.15 43.40
C LEU A 514 16.97 -2.30 44.57
N SER A 515 16.45 -1.07 44.72
CA SER A 515 16.74 -0.20 45.87
C SER A 515 15.99 -0.67 47.12
N LYS A 516 16.53 -0.32 48.31
CA LYS A 516 16.13 -0.86 49.63
C LYS A 516 14.74 -0.45 50.16
N SER A 517 13.87 0.17 49.37
CA SER A 517 12.57 0.71 49.84
C SER A 517 11.33 0.01 49.29
N PHE A 518 11.42 -1.17 48.68
CA PHE A 518 10.24 -1.94 48.29
C PHE A 518 9.78 -2.88 49.42
N HIS A 519 8.56 -2.72 49.93
CA HIS A 519 7.91 -3.70 50.81
C HIS A 519 6.80 -4.41 50.04
N ARG A 520 6.84 -5.75 50.03
CA ARG A 520 5.76 -6.60 49.51
C ARG A 520 4.79 -6.90 50.66
N SER A 521 3.51 -6.59 50.48
CA SER A 521 2.44 -7.08 51.35
C SER A 521 1.71 -8.22 50.63
N TYR A 522 1.69 -9.41 51.24
CA TYR A 522 0.86 -10.53 50.78
C TYR A 522 -0.33 -10.68 51.74
N VAL A 523 -1.53 -10.84 51.19
CA VAL A 523 -2.77 -11.08 51.97
C VAL A 523 -3.19 -12.54 51.77
N LYS A 524 -3.53 -13.25 52.86
CA LYS A 524 -3.99 -14.64 52.81
C LYS A 524 -5.42 -14.71 52.25
N GLN A 525 -5.73 -15.77 51.53
CA GLN A 525 -6.98 -15.94 50.77
C GLN A 525 -8.26 -15.79 51.62
N ASN A 526 -8.25 -16.25 52.86
CA ASN A 526 -9.42 -16.18 53.75
C ASN A 526 -9.71 -14.74 54.23
N ASP A 527 -8.67 -13.91 54.36
CA ASP A 527 -8.80 -12.50 54.78
C ASP A 527 -9.32 -11.63 53.64
N LEU A 528 -9.04 -12.03 52.39
CA LEU A 528 -9.55 -11.37 51.19
C LEU A 528 -11.07 -11.56 51.04
N ALA A 529 -11.58 -12.74 51.37
CA ALA A 529 -13.02 -13.03 51.31
C ALA A 529 -13.82 -12.20 52.34
N GLN A 530 -13.28 -11.97 53.54
CA GLN A 530 -13.89 -11.06 54.52
C GLN A 530 -13.85 -9.60 54.04
N LEU A 531 -12.75 -9.15 53.43
CA LEU A 531 -12.60 -7.81 52.87
C LEU A 531 -13.59 -7.51 51.73
N LEU A 532 -13.89 -8.50 50.89
CA LEU A 532 -14.80 -8.36 49.76
C LEU A 532 -16.28 -8.40 50.14
N ASN A 533 -16.62 -9.00 51.29
CA ASN A 533 -17.98 -9.04 51.82
C ASN A 533 -18.35 -7.84 52.71
N LEU A 534 -17.41 -6.94 53.01
CA LEU A 534 -17.72 -5.69 53.72
C LEU A 534 -18.53 -4.75 52.82
N PRO A 535 -19.65 -4.17 53.28
CA PRO A 535 -20.37 -3.14 52.54
C PRO A 535 -19.44 -1.97 52.18
N ILE A 536 -19.55 -1.45 50.96
CA ILE A 536 -18.59 -0.48 50.38
C ILE A 536 -18.40 0.76 51.27
N LYS A 537 -19.47 1.22 51.92
CA LYS A 537 -19.46 2.38 52.82
C LYS A 537 -18.64 2.19 54.11
N ASP A 538 -18.39 0.94 54.49
CA ASP A 538 -17.66 0.59 55.71
C ASP A 538 -16.18 0.26 55.43
N ARG A 539 -15.73 0.37 54.16
CA ARG A 539 -14.34 0.16 53.76
C ARG A 539 -13.54 1.46 53.91
N LYS A 540 -12.50 1.43 54.73
CA LYS A 540 -11.64 2.59 55.01
C LYS A 540 -10.64 2.93 53.87
N ALA A 541 -10.55 2.11 52.83
CA ALA A 541 -9.72 2.33 51.64
C ALA A 541 -10.22 1.48 50.43
N PRO A 542 -9.96 1.90 49.17
CA PRO A 542 -10.30 1.11 47.98
C PRO A 542 -9.45 -0.16 47.87
N ILE A 543 -10.06 -1.27 47.46
CA ILE A 543 -9.40 -2.56 47.24
C ILE A 543 -9.05 -2.67 45.75
N LEU A 544 -7.75 -2.78 45.43
CA LEU A 544 -7.26 -3.02 44.09
C LEU A 544 -6.97 -4.53 43.93
N LEU A 545 -7.65 -5.20 43.01
CA LEU A 545 -7.45 -6.63 42.72
C LEU A 545 -6.84 -6.79 41.32
N ASN A 546 -5.64 -7.36 41.25
CA ASN A 546 -5.10 -7.90 40.00
C ASN A 546 -5.67 -9.30 39.80
N TYR A 547 -6.50 -9.48 38.77
CA TYR A 547 -7.11 -10.76 38.45
C TYR A 547 -6.16 -11.61 37.59
N VAL A 548 -5.93 -12.87 38.00
CA VAL A 548 -5.35 -13.93 37.17
C VAL A 548 -6.42 -15.00 37.04
N PRO A 549 -6.93 -15.31 35.83
CA PRO A 549 -7.87 -16.42 35.67
C PRO A 549 -7.13 -17.72 35.99
N THR A 550 -7.68 -18.51 36.91
CA THR A 550 -7.32 -19.93 37.05
C THR A 550 -8.48 -20.72 36.46
N TYR A 551 -8.22 -21.48 35.40
CA TYR A 551 -9.12 -22.56 34.98
C TYR A 551 -8.55 -23.87 35.48
N GLN A 552 -9.32 -24.57 36.31
CA GLN A 552 -9.23 -26.03 36.44
C GLN A 552 -10.12 -26.64 35.35
N SER A 553 -9.53 -27.38 34.43
CA SER A 553 -10.24 -28.37 33.63
C SER A 553 -9.47 -29.69 33.73
N PRO A 554 -10.15 -30.83 33.97
CA PRO A 554 -9.51 -32.13 34.06
C PRO A 554 -8.92 -32.54 32.71
N LEU A 555 -7.64 -32.91 32.71
CA LEU A 555 -6.98 -33.54 31.56
C LEU A 555 -7.69 -34.85 31.20
N PRO A 556 -7.89 -35.19 29.91
CA PRO A 556 -8.18 -36.56 29.52
C PRO A 556 -6.98 -37.45 29.80
N ASP A 557 -7.23 -38.64 30.34
CA ASP A 557 -6.22 -39.64 30.66
C ASP A 557 -5.30 -39.95 29.48
N ILE A 558 -4.00 -39.82 29.74
CA ILE A 558 -2.94 -40.37 28.89
C ILE A 558 -3.00 -41.89 29.05
N LEU A 559 -3.53 -42.60 28.04
CA LEU A 559 -3.35 -44.04 27.93
C LEU A 559 -1.87 -44.36 27.82
N SER A 560 -1.39 -45.11 28.82
CA SER A 560 -0.03 -45.61 28.95
C SER A 560 0.37 -46.51 27.80
N LYS A 561 1.62 -46.33 27.36
CA LYS A 561 2.43 -47.20 26.47
C LYS A 561 2.01 -48.68 26.50
N SER A 562 1.77 -49.26 25.31
CA SER A 562 2.12 -50.66 25.06
C SER A 562 3.29 -50.72 24.07
N LYS A 563 4.30 -51.52 24.44
CA LYS A 563 5.45 -51.89 23.63
C LYS A 563 5.03 -53.05 22.74
N THR A 564 5.24 -52.95 21.42
CA THR A 564 5.77 -54.03 20.57
C THR A 564 6.08 -53.51 19.15
N PRO A 565 7.05 -54.09 18.42
CA PRO A 565 7.72 -53.44 17.28
C PRO A 565 7.44 -54.11 15.93
N PHE A 566 7.04 -53.36 14.90
CA PHE A 566 7.06 -53.75 13.47
C PHE A 566 6.76 -52.47 12.66
N SER A 567 7.16 -52.21 11.42
CA SER A 567 8.15 -52.73 10.47
C SER A 567 8.26 -51.62 9.41
N ALA A 568 9.46 -51.36 8.89
CA ALA A 568 9.63 -50.41 7.80
C ALA A 568 8.99 -50.94 6.51
N THR A 569 8.18 -50.12 5.86
CA THR A 569 7.82 -50.27 4.44
C THR A 569 7.85 -48.90 3.77
N THR A 570 8.78 -48.77 2.84
CA THR A 570 9.03 -47.66 1.92
C THR A 570 7.89 -47.50 0.91
N PRO A 571 7.46 -46.27 0.59
CA PRO A 571 6.74 -45.98 -0.66
C PRO A 571 7.71 -45.61 -1.79
N PRO A 572 7.37 -45.91 -3.06
CA PRO A 572 8.31 -45.91 -4.17
C PRO A 572 8.63 -44.51 -4.71
N THR A 573 9.89 -44.37 -5.11
CA THR A 573 10.47 -43.24 -5.83
C THR A 573 10.03 -43.28 -7.30
N ILE A 574 9.43 -42.19 -7.81
CA ILE A 574 9.22 -41.99 -9.25
C ILE A 574 10.23 -40.96 -9.73
N SER A 575 11.19 -41.42 -10.52
CA SER A 575 12.22 -40.65 -11.21
C SER A 575 11.80 -40.37 -12.66
N PHE A 576 12.01 -39.13 -13.12
CA PHE A 576 12.09 -38.82 -14.56
C PHE A 576 13.47 -38.19 -14.86
N PRO A 577 14.14 -38.59 -15.96
CA PRO A 577 15.56 -38.29 -16.20
C PRO A 577 15.79 -36.89 -16.78
N CYS A 578 16.86 -36.25 -16.30
CA CYS A 578 17.48 -35.07 -16.88
C CYS A 578 18.29 -35.42 -18.14
N ILE A 579 18.21 -34.57 -19.15
CA ILE A 579 19.09 -34.60 -20.33
C ILE A 579 20.23 -33.60 -20.10
N ASP A 580 21.45 -34.10 -20.16
CA ASP A 580 22.71 -33.38 -20.15
C ASP A 580 22.90 -32.49 -21.37
N GLN A 581 23.42 -31.29 -21.18
CA GLN A 581 24.42 -30.72 -22.10
C GLN A 581 25.47 -29.94 -21.30
N ALA A 582 26.68 -30.52 -21.27
CA ALA A 582 27.90 -29.90 -20.79
C ALA A 582 28.53 -29.00 -21.86
N SER A 583 29.21 -27.98 -21.37
CA SER A 583 30.00 -26.96 -22.07
C SER A 583 31.33 -27.47 -22.63
N THR A 584 31.78 -26.89 -23.75
CA THR A 584 33.21 -26.65 -24.04
C THR A 584 33.42 -25.37 -24.85
N SER A 585 34.58 -24.77 -24.63
CA SER A 585 35.07 -23.41 -24.90
C SER A 585 35.74 -23.17 -26.27
N GLN A 586 35.49 -21.98 -26.88
CA GLN A 586 36.37 -21.03 -27.64
C GLN A 586 37.27 -21.51 -28.82
N PRO A 587 37.87 -20.61 -29.65
CA PRO A 587 37.33 -19.52 -30.50
C PRO A 587 37.87 -19.58 -31.98
N VAL A 588 37.63 -18.53 -32.78
CA VAL A 588 38.35 -18.12 -34.03
C VAL A 588 37.74 -18.50 -35.40
N ASN A 589 37.20 -17.49 -36.12
CA ASN A 589 37.60 -17.00 -37.47
C ASN A 589 36.43 -16.40 -38.29
N GLN A 590 36.66 -15.18 -38.79
CA GLN A 590 35.91 -14.54 -39.89
C GLN A 590 36.05 -15.36 -41.19
N PRO A 591 35.18 -15.13 -42.18
CA PRO A 591 35.61 -14.21 -43.24
C PRO A 591 34.54 -13.23 -43.73
N SER A 592 35.08 -12.17 -44.31
CA SER A 592 34.50 -11.13 -45.14
C SER A 592 33.69 -11.62 -46.34
N SER A 593 32.65 -10.86 -46.71
CA SER A 593 32.39 -10.51 -48.12
C SER A 593 31.55 -9.23 -48.21
N GLN A 594 32.15 -8.20 -48.81
CA GLN A 594 31.50 -7.04 -49.41
C GLN A 594 30.71 -7.47 -50.66
N HIS A 595 29.55 -6.86 -50.93
CA HIS A 595 29.37 -5.92 -52.06
C HIS A 595 27.88 -5.56 -52.32
N HIS A 596 27.69 -4.26 -52.57
CA HIS A 596 26.74 -3.57 -53.45
C HIS A 596 25.35 -4.18 -53.74
N HIS A 597 24.28 -3.48 -53.33
CA HIS A 597 23.66 -2.41 -54.12
C HIS A 597 22.70 -1.57 -53.27
#